data_AF-A0A960I7L3-F1
#
_entry.id   AF-A0A960I7L3-F1
#
_cell.length_a   1.000
_cell.length_b   1.000
_cell.length_c   1.000
_cell.angle_alpha   90.00
_cell.angle_beta   90.00
_cell.angle_gamma   90.00
#
_symmetry.space_group_name_H-M   'P 1'
#
loop_
_entity.id
_entity.type
_entity.pdbx_description
1 polymer ?
#
loop_
_entity_poly.entity_id
_entity_poly.type
_entity_poly.pdbx_seq_one_letter_code
_entity_poly.pdbx_strand_id
1 'polypeptide(L)'
;MRSTTRSDDRRVTSARRLLVPGRRIVSRTLLLLSVTLVVASGLVVLPASVNPVASVAPEGRADAYEQAASATASPPTLTFPSGLTVTGSTTGFLPNDSLTAGNARFGTTHYGYAASDYSPAPPPNSPGFEPVINWQCTTYGTCSTPARTMTFTFNRPVLNPRMHIDELGGNTVQLFTTNTVSARLRLTTAGITPVVISGRNIQVTSGTTIEATNKTMDLSCSTSSNPPGCGTVELRGLVTSVTFDITMFAALQRGASNPTVAPLFDGFPITFTVPQDYGDAPSSYDQGDAARAVLSDVKLGPTVTEDNANVADGTTSPNASATASLDGGDDGVTLPPITRATTTYA
;
A
#
# COMPACT_ATOMS: atom_id res chain seq x y z
N MET A 1 -26.09 24.15 -67.93
CA MET A 1 -25.67 24.95 -69.12
C MET A 1 -24.45 25.80 -68.73
N ARG A 2 -23.39 25.77 -69.57
CA ARG A 2 -22.07 26.49 -69.50
C ARG A 2 -21.15 26.14 -68.31
N SER A 3 -19.96 25.54 -68.42
CA SER A 3 -18.78 25.59 -69.34
C SER A 3 -17.80 26.75 -69.09
N THR A 4 -16.57 26.38 -68.67
CA THR A 4 -15.19 26.89 -69.00
C THR A 4 -14.22 26.31 -67.93
N THR A 5 -13.25 25.40 -68.11
CA THR A 5 -12.03 25.20 -68.95
C THR A 5 -10.79 26.07 -68.62
N ARG A 6 -9.71 25.44 -68.10
CA ARG A 6 -8.25 25.57 -68.43
C ARG A 6 -7.44 24.66 -67.47
N SER A 7 -6.68 23.59 -67.81
CA SER A 7 -5.57 23.27 -68.75
C SER A 7 -4.16 23.64 -68.29
N ASP A 8 -3.26 22.65 -68.44
CA ASP A 8 -1.78 22.60 -68.40
C ASP A 8 -1.18 22.09 -67.07
N ASP A 9 -0.70 20.85 -66.90
CA ASP A 9 0.18 19.94 -67.68
C ASP A 9 1.66 20.35 -67.73
N ARG A 10 2.51 19.64 -66.96
CA ARG A 10 3.86 19.24 -67.37
C ARG A 10 4.37 18.07 -66.52
N ARG A 11 4.98 17.13 -67.25
CA ARG A 11 5.30 15.75 -66.88
C ARG A 11 6.82 15.53 -67.07
N VAL A 12 7.32 14.43 -66.49
CA VAL A 12 8.57 13.65 -66.79
C VAL A 12 9.89 14.27 -66.26
N THR A 13 10.91 13.60 -65.68
CA THR A 13 11.54 12.25 -65.89
C THR A 13 12.56 12.01 -64.73
N SER A 14 12.49 10.94 -63.92
CA SER A 14 13.11 9.58 -63.98
C SER A 14 14.66 9.44 -63.98
N ALA A 15 15.09 8.45 -63.15
CA ALA A 15 16.36 7.69 -63.09
C ALA A 15 17.56 8.36 -62.39
N ARG A 16 18.43 7.68 -61.61
CA ARG A 16 18.96 6.32 -61.78
C ARG A 16 19.62 5.78 -60.49
N ARG A 17 19.59 4.45 -60.40
CA ARG A 17 20.11 3.49 -59.41
C ARG A 17 21.63 3.28 -59.53
N LEU A 18 22.36 3.02 -58.43
CA LEU A 18 23.44 2.02 -58.40
C LEU A 18 23.81 1.63 -56.96
N LEU A 19 24.29 0.39 -56.82
CA LEU A 19 24.16 -0.54 -55.69
C LEU A 19 25.55 -1.18 -55.47
N VAL A 20 25.89 -1.47 -54.20
CA VAL A 20 26.81 -2.50 -53.64
C VAL A 20 28.35 -2.45 -53.94
N PRO A 21 29.23 -3.28 -53.31
CA PRO A 21 29.48 -3.58 -51.87
C PRO A 21 30.98 -3.66 -51.48
N GLY A 22 31.29 -3.73 -50.18
CA GLY A 22 32.03 -4.89 -49.62
C GLY A 22 33.55 -4.85 -49.35
N ARG A 23 33.86 -5.33 -48.14
CA ARG A 23 34.99 -6.19 -47.69
C ARG A 23 36.20 -5.61 -46.95
N ARG A 24 36.46 -6.34 -45.85
CA ARG A 24 37.45 -6.24 -44.75
C ARG A 24 38.89 -6.51 -45.21
N ILE A 25 39.87 -5.92 -44.51
CA ILE A 25 41.17 -6.55 -44.21
C ILE A 25 41.61 -6.17 -42.77
N VAL A 26 42.23 -7.15 -42.11
CA VAL A 26 42.74 -7.28 -40.74
C VAL A 26 44.17 -6.69 -40.63
N SER A 27 44.61 -6.17 -39.47
CA SER A 27 45.89 -6.58 -38.83
C SER A 27 46.20 -5.85 -37.52
N ARG A 28 46.96 -6.57 -36.68
CA ARG A 28 47.36 -6.39 -35.29
C ARG A 28 48.51 -5.37 -35.10
N THR A 29 48.85 -5.14 -33.81
CA THR A 29 50.20 -4.92 -33.18
C THR A 29 50.24 -3.60 -32.38
N LEU A 30 50.14 -3.57 -31.05
CA LEU A 30 51.09 -3.89 -29.95
C LEU A 30 52.16 -2.78 -29.67
N LEU A 31 52.17 -2.33 -28.40
CA LEU A 31 53.32 -2.02 -27.53
C LEU A 31 53.69 -0.56 -27.16
N LEU A 32 53.67 -0.36 -25.83
CA LEU A 32 54.32 0.58 -24.87
C LEU A 32 55.38 1.61 -25.36
N LEU A 33 55.39 2.80 -24.73
CA LEU A 33 56.43 3.18 -23.73
C LEU A 33 56.13 4.51 -23.00
N SER A 34 56.57 4.54 -21.76
CA SER A 34 56.49 5.58 -20.72
C SER A 34 57.54 6.69 -20.88
N VAL A 35 57.24 7.90 -20.37
CA VAL A 35 58.25 8.88 -19.96
C VAL A 35 57.92 9.45 -18.58
N THR A 36 58.87 9.27 -17.68
CA THR A 36 58.97 9.69 -16.29
C THR A 36 59.43 11.16 -16.21
N LEU A 37 58.93 11.93 -15.22
CA LEU A 37 59.62 13.13 -14.74
C LEU A 37 59.78 13.05 -13.22
N VAL A 38 61.04 13.05 -12.78
CA VAL A 38 61.49 13.14 -11.39
C VAL A 38 61.98 14.57 -11.17
N VAL A 39 61.43 15.27 -10.16
CA VAL A 39 62.12 16.37 -9.49
C VAL A 39 61.91 16.23 -7.97
N ALA A 40 63.00 16.47 -7.27
CA ALA A 40 63.30 16.01 -5.92
C ALA A 40 62.99 17.02 -4.81
N SER A 41 62.95 16.47 -3.59
CA SER A 41 63.39 17.07 -2.31
C SER A 41 62.49 18.08 -1.60
N GLY A 42 61.97 17.66 -0.44
CA GLY A 42 61.37 18.54 0.56
C GLY A 42 60.74 17.75 1.71
N LEU A 43 61.56 17.25 2.63
CA LEU A 43 61.11 16.63 3.88
C LEU A 43 60.50 17.72 4.78
N VAL A 44 59.19 17.67 5.00
CA VAL A 44 58.51 18.36 6.10
C VAL A 44 57.62 17.34 6.80
N VAL A 45 57.98 17.01 8.04
CA VAL A 45 57.15 16.24 8.96
C VAL A 45 56.29 17.24 9.73
N LEU A 46 54.96 17.20 9.54
CA LEU A 46 53.99 17.56 10.56
C LEU A 46 52.77 16.63 10.45
N PRO A 47 52.21 16.16 11.59
CA PRO A 47 51.11 15.21 11.62
C PRO A 47 49.77 15.95 11.64
N ALA A 48 48.85 15.58 10.77
CA ALA A 48 47.44 15.90 10.95
C ALA A 48 46.61 14.88 10.20
N SER A 49 46.01 13.99 10.99
CA SER A 49 44.82 13.23 10.68
C SER A 49 43.83 14.01 9.82
N VAL A 50 43.61 13.56 8.59
CA VAL A 50 42.37 13.84 7.88
C VAL A 50 41.76 12.49 7.57
N ASN A 51 40.79 12.13 8.39
CA ASN A 51 39.89 11.01 8.15
C ASN A 51 39.42 11.06 6.69
N PRO A 52 39.39 9.95 5.95
CA PRO A 52 38.40 9.88 4.88
C PRO A 52 37.06 10.08 5.57
N VAL A 53 36.39 11.19 5.27
CA VAL A 53 34.95 11.28 5.46
C VAL A 53 34.40 10.19 4.56
N ALA A 54 34.27 8.98 5.12
CA ALA A 54 33.33 8.02 4.63
C ALA A 54 32.01 8.78 4.61
N SER A 55 31.50 9.03 3.40
CA SER A 55 30.12 9.42 3.23
C SER A 55 29.31 8.38 4.00
N VAL A 56 28.80 8.78 5.16
CA VAL A 56 27.79 8.03 5.88
C VAL A 56 26.63 7.94 4.91
N ALA A 57 26.49 6.78 4.26
CA ALA A 57 25.21 6.41 3.69
C ALA A 57 24.20 6.51 4.84
N PRO A 58 23.06 7.18 4.65
CA PRO A 58 22.11 7.35 5.74
C PRO A 58 21.80 5.97 6.32
N GLU A 59 21.99 5.83 7.62
CA GLU A 59 21.63 4.63 8.38
C GLU A 59 20.15 4.33 8.07
N GLY A 60 19.90 3.17 7.48
CA GLY A 60 18.55 2.74 7.14
C GLY A 60 17.78 2.46 8.41
N ARG A 61 16.71 3.20 8.65
CA ARG A 61 15.64 2.83 9.60
C ARG A 61 15.02 1.49 9.12
N ALA A 62 14.84 0.49 9.99
CA ALA A 62 14.25 -0.84 9.66
C ALA A 62 12.91 -1.10 10.38
N ASP A 63 11.85 -1.40 9.62
CA ASP A 63 10.38 -1.16 9.81
C ASP A 63 9.63 -2.52 9.89
N ALA A 64 8.57 -2.69 10.71
CA ALA A 64 7.62 -3.80 10.52
C ALA A 64 6.19 -3.52 10.94
N TYR A 65 5.35 -3.49 9.92
CA TYR A 65 4.03 -4.05 9.99
C TYR A 65 4.05 -5.51 9.53
N GLU A 66 3.22 -6.35 10.13
CA GLU A 66 2.91 -7.68 9.61
C GLU A 66 1.79 -7.62 8.57
N GLN A 67 1.81 -8.51 7.58
CA GLN A 67 0.73 -8.66 6.60
C GLN A 67 0.11 -10.04 6.63
N ALA A 68 -1.07 -10.15 6.01
CA ALA A 68 -1.71 -11.43 5.80
C ALA A 68 -0.86 -12.32 4.87
N ALA A 69 -0.44 -13.49 5.35
CA ALA A 69 0.29 -14.48 4.57
C ALA A 69 -0.63 -15.41 3.76
N SER A 70 -1.86 -15.62 4.23
CA SER A 70 -2.84 -16.48 3.57
C SER A 70 -4.28 -16.06 3.84
N ALA A 71 -5.20 -16.58 3.04
CA ALA A 71 -6.63 -16.39 3.19
C ALA A 71 -7.40 -17.70 3.06
N THR A 72 -8.50 -17.85 3.81
CA THR A 72 -9.44 -18.97 3.70
C THR A 72 -10.84 -18.46 3.37
N ALA A 73 -11.65 -19.25 2.67
CA ALA A 73 -12.95 -18.80 2.17
C ALA A 73 -14.12 -18.99 3.16
N SER A 74 -14.06 -19.97 4.07
CA SER A 74 -15.18 -20.30 4.96
C SER A 74 -14.71 -20.68 6.37
N PRO A 75 -14.91 -19.80 7.38
CA PRO A 75 -15.28 -18.39 7.20
C PRO A 75 -14.20 -17.62 6.42
N PRO A 76 -14.54 -16.44 5.83
CA PRO A 76 -13.54 -15.55 5.23
C PRO A 76 -12.54 -15.13 6.32
N THR A 77 -11.30 -15.57 6.21
CA THR A 77 -10.28 -15.30 7.23
C THR A 77 -8.94 -15.01 6.57
N LEU A 78 -8.24 -13.98 7.06
CA LEU A 78 -6.84 -13.72 6.79
C LEU A 78 -5.99 -14.25 7.94
N THR A 79 -4.89 -14.91 7.62
CA THR A 79 -3.94 -15.45 8.61
C THR A 79 -2.58 -14.80 8.41
N PHE A 80 -2.04 -14.27 9.49
CA PHE A 80 -0.75 -13.59 9.56
C PHE A 80 0.33 -14.57 10.08
N PRO A 81 1.61 -14.38 9.71
CA PRO A 81 2.75 -15.18 10.19
C PRO A 81 2.79 -15.47 11.71
N SER A 82 2.37 -14.52 12.54
CA SER A 82 2.35 -14.57 14.00
C SER A 82 1.19 -15.40 14.57
N GLY A 83 0.35 -15.97 13.71
CA GLY A 83 -0.88 -16.66 14.09
C GLY A 83 -2.03 -15.71 14.46
N LEU A 84 -1.86 -14.40 14.28
CA LEU A 84 -3.00 -13.47 14.26
C LEU A 84 -3.93 -13.87 13.11
N THR A 85 -5.23 -13.88 13.38
CA THR A 85 -6.24 -14.05 12.34
C THR A 85 -7.24 -12.92 12.38
N VAL A 86 -7.69 -12.51 11.19
CA VAL A 86 -8.80 -11.55 11.01
C VAL A 86 -9.91 -12.29 10.28
N THR A 87 -11.08 -12.41 10.91
CA THR A 87 -12.24 -13.08 10.32
C THR A 87 -13.29 -12.07 9.92
N GLY A 88 -13.69 -12.09 8.65
CA GLY A 88 -14.75 -11.25 8.11
C GLY A 88 -16.13 -11.89 8.27
N SER A 89 -17.12 -11.09 8.62
CA SER A 89 -18.52 -11.50 8.73
C SER A 89 -19.45 -10.36 8.30
N THR A 90 -20.68 -10.71 7.95
CA THR A 90 -21.64 -9.76 7.37
C THR A 90 -23.03 -9.96 7.97
N THR A 91 -23.76 -8.88 8.20
CA THR A 91 -25.18 -8.92 8.59
C THR A 91 -26.00 -8.06 7.64
N GLY A 92 -27.19 -8.52 7.26
CA GLY A 92 -28.10 -7.75 6.40
C GLY A 92 -27.68 -7.65 4.92
N PHE A 93 -26.63 -8.38 4.52
CA PHE A 93 -26.23 -8.51 3.11
C PHE A 93 -27.37 -9.13 2.30
N LEU A 94 -27.60 -8.57 1.12
CA LEU A 94 -28.69 -8.97 0.23
C LEU A 94 -28.28 -10.10 -0.70
N PRO A 95 -29.24 -10.74 -1.41
CA PRO A 95 -28.89 -11.64 -2.49
C PRO A 95 -27.93 -10.99 -3.48
N ASN A 96 -26.82 -11.67 -3.76
CA ASN A 96 -25.65 -11.24 -4.56
C ASN A 96 -24.61 -10.38 -3.84
N ASP A 97 -24.89 -9.85 -2.65
CA ASP A 97 -23.81 -9.25 -1.84
C ASP A 97 -22.90 -10.37 -1.34
N SER A 98 -21.60 -10.09 -1.23
CA SER A 98 -20.66 -11.10 -0.74
C SER A 98 -19.48 -10.48 -0.01
N LEU A 99 -18.87 -11.28 0.87
CA LEU A 99 -17.57 -11.02 1.46
C LEU A 99 -16.74 -12.29 1.29
N THR A 100 -15.70 -12.23 0.46
CA THR A 100 -14.84 -13.38 0.17
C THR A 100 -13.40 -13.11 0.60
N ALA A 101 -12.58 -14.14 0.80
CA ALA A 101 -11.15 -13.97 1.11
C ALA A 101 -10.23 -14.98 0.39
N GLY A 102 -10.56 -16.27 0.40
CA GLY A 102 -9.66 -17.34 -0.09
C GLY A 102 -9.04 -17.14 -1.49
N ASN A 103 -9.81 -16.62 -2.45
CA ASN A 103 -9.31 -16.26 -3.79
C ASN A 103 -9.17 -14.74 -3.99
N ALA A 104 -9.65 -13.93 -3.05
CA ALA A 104 -9.61 -12.48 -3.14
C ALA A 104 -8.17 -11.99 -2.97
N ARG A 105 -7.80 -11.03 -3.82
CA ARG A 105 -6.45 -10.49 -3.88
C ARG A 105 -6.53 -8.98 -3.81
N PHE A 106 -5.73 -8.41 -2.91
CA PHE A 106 -5.49 -6.98 -2.82
C PHE A 106 -4.41 -6.57 -3.82
N GLY A 107 -4.52 -5.39 -4.41
CA GLY A 107 -3.46 -4.82 -5.24
C GLY A 107 -3.25 -5.56 -6.56
N THR A 108 -4.31 -6.06 -7.18
CA THR A 108 -4.22 -6.70 -8.49
C THR A 108 -4.04 -5.66 -9.59
N THR A 109 -3.57 -6.10 -10.77
CA THR A 109 -3.51 -5.23 -11.95
C THR A 109 -4.88 -4.79 -12.44
N HIS A 110 -5.96 -5.50 -12.06
CA HIS A 110 -7.32 -5.13 -12.42
C HIS A 110 -7.72 -3.80 -11.81
N TYR A 111 -7.41 -3.59 -10.52
CA TYR A 111 -7.73 -2.38 -9.76
C TYR A 111 -6.69 -1.25 -9.96
N GLY A 112 -5.62 -1.55 -10.72
CA GLY A 112 -4.58 -0.59 -11.03
C GLY A 112 -3.76 -0.18 -9.81
N TYR A 113 -3.40 -1.11 -8.95
CA TYR A 113 -2.54 -0.89 -7.77
C TYR A 113 -1.37 0.08 -8.01
N ALA A 114 -1.22 1.07 -7.12
CA ALA A 114 -0.02 1.90 -7.02
C ALA A 114 0.49 1.89 -5.57
N ALA A 115 1.70 1.35 -5.37
CA ALA A 115 2.31 1.25 -4.03
C ALA A 115 2.35 2.59 -3.28
N SER A 116 2.49 3.71 -3.99
CA SER A 116 2.52 5.07 -3.42
C SER A 116 1.23 5.48 -2.70
N ASP A 117 0.12 4.78 -2.92
CA ASP A 117 -1.16 5.08 -2.25
C ASP A 117 -1.24 4.48 -0.85
N TYR A 118 -0.33 3.57 -0.50
CA TYR A 118 -0.42 2.71 0.66
C TYR A 118 0.78 2.92 1.59
N SER A 119 0.52 2.97 2.89
CA SER A 119 1.54 3.06 3.94
C SER A 119 1.22 2.11 5.10
N PRO A 120 2.08 1.12 5.43
CA PRO A 120 3.06 0.58 4.51
C PRO A 120 2.35 0.03 3.27
N ALA A 121 3.06 -0.12 2.16
CA ALA A 121 2.45 -0.64 0.94
C ALA A 121 2.40 -2.17 0.96
N PRO A 122 1.21 -2.81 0.98
CA PRO A 122 1.14 -4.25 0.81
C PRO A 122 1.62 -4.63 -0.59
N PRO A 123 2.36 -5.74 -0.79
CA PRO A 123 2.72 -6.22 -2.10
C PRO A 123 1.50 -6.42 -3.01
N PRO A 124 1.66 -6.28 -4.34
CA PRO A 124 0.58 -6.60 -5.26
C PRO A 124 0.20 -8.08 -5.16
N ASN A 125 -1.09 -8.37 -5.26
CA ASN A 125 -1.68 -9.71 -5.08
C ASN A 125 -1.58 -10.28 -3.65
N SER A 126 -1.44 -9.43 -2.64
CA SER A 126 -1.55 -9.86 -1.24
C SER A 126 -2.91 -10.50 -0.95
N PRO A 127 -2.98 -11.48 -0.03
CA PRO A 127 -4.25 -11.99 0.48
C PRO A 127 -5.12 -10.84 1.00
N GLY A 128 -6.42 -10.87 0.69
CA GLY A 128 -7.35 -9.83 1.11
C GLY A 128 -8.76 -10.36 1.25
N PHE A 129 -9.64 -9.49 1.72
CA PHE A 129 -11.08 -9.62 1.60
C PHE A 129 -11.55 -8.95 0.31
N GLU A 130 -12.61 -9.44 -0.30
CA GLU A 130 -13.33 -8.76 -1.38
C GLU A 130 -14.81 -8.68 -0.99
N PRO A 131 -15.24 -7.57 -0.38
CA PRO A 131 -16.63 -7.19 -0.26
C PRO A 131 -17.16 -6.78 -1.64
N VAL A 132 -18.31 -7.34 -2.03
CA VAL A 132 -19.07 -6.93 -3.21
C VAL A 132 -20.44 -6.49 -2.75
N ILE A 133 -20.78 -5.23 -3.00
CA ILE A 133 -22.03 -4.61 -2.56
C ILE A 133 -22.84 -4.22 -3.79
N ASN A 134 -24.02 -4.80 -3.92
CA ASN A 134 -24.90 -4.54 -5.06
C ASN A 134 -25.69 -3.26 -4.88
N TRP A 135 -25.80 -2.56 -6.01
CA TRP A 135 -26.59 -1.37 -6.19
C TRP A 135 -28.07 -1.63 -6.02
N GLN A 136 -28.69 -0.76 -5.23
CA GLN A 136 -30.15 -0.67 -5.14
C GLN A 136 -30.64 0.78 -5.09
N CYS A 137 -29.84 1.70 -5.62
CA CYS A 137 -30.18 3.11 -5.61
C CYS A 137 -31.21 3.38 -6.70
N THR A 138 -32.39 3.86 -6.31
CA THR A 138 -33.46 4.25 -7.25
C THR A 138 -33.25 5.66 -7.81
N THR A 139 -32.33 6.43 -7.20
CA THR A 139 -31.95 7.80 -7.58
C THR A 139 -30.46 8.03 -7.31
N TYR A 140 -29.88 9.08 -7.91
CA TYR A 140 -28.54 9.55 -7.56
C TYR A 140 -28.50 10.15 -6.15
N GLY A 141 -27.34 10.06 -5.50
CA GLY A 141 -27.13 10.47 -4.12
C GLY A 141 -26.82 9.31 -3.19
N THR A 142 -27.03 9.51 -1.89
CA THR A 142 -26.87 8.43 -0.90
C THR A 142 -28.08 7.51 -0.95
N CYS A 143 -27.82 6.21 -1.05
CA CYS A 143 -28.85 5.21 -1.24
C CYS A 143 -29.47 4.83 0.11
N SER A 144 -30.80 4.92 0.19
CA SER A 144 -31.58 4.45 1.33
C SER A 144 -31.74 2.93 1.26
N THR A 145 -30.69 2.18 1.60
CA THR A 145 -30.72 0.71 1.65
C THR A 145 -30.95 0.21 3.08
N PRO A 146 -31.44 -1.03 3.26
CA PRO A 146 -31.47 -1.67 4.58
C PRO A 146 -30.09 -1.63 5.24
N ALA A 147 -30.03 -1.64 6.57
CA ALA A 147 -28.76 -1.67 7.29
C ALA A 147 -27.96 -2.93 6.91
N ARG A 148 -26.82 -2.73 6.26
CA ARG A 148 -25.85 -3.77 5.94
C ARG A 148 -24.61 -3.51 6.77
N THR A 149 -24.10 -4.53 7.43
CA THR A 149 -22.89 -4.41 8.23
C THR A 149 -21.84 -5.40 7.79
N MET A 150 -20.59 -4.97 7.86
CA MET A 150 -19.42 -5.82 7.71
C MET A 150 -18.57 -5.67 8.96
N THR A 151 -18.18 -6.80 9.54
CA THR A 151 -17.41 -6.87 10.78
C THR A 151 -16.15 -7.70 10.55
N PHE A 152 -15.00 -7.14 10.91
CA PHE A 152 -13.72 -7.85 10.94
C PHE A 152 -13.30 -8.07 12.39
N THR A 153 -13.07 -9.33 12.76
CA THR A 153 -12.74 -9.71 14.14
C THR A 153 -11.34 -10.32 14.19
N PHE A 154 -10.49 -9.74 15.03
CA PHE A 154 -9.16 -10.22 15.33
C PHE A 154 -9.24 -11.28 16.44
N ASN A 155 -8.47 -12.37 16.34
CA ASN A 155 -8.46 -13.40 17.40
C ASN A 155 -7.76 -12.95 18.69
N ARG A 156 -7.14 -11.78 18.70
CA ARG A 156 -6.58 -11.07 19.86
C ARG A 156 -6.57 -9.56 19.60
N PRO A 157 -6.52 -8.71 20.64
CA PRO A 157 -6.43 -7.26 20.47
C PRO A 157 -5.20 -6.83 19.66
N VAL A 158 -5.38 -5.86 18.77
CA VAL A 158 -4.30 -5.24 17.98
C VAL A 158 -4.38 -3.73 18.13
N LEU A 159 -3.26 -3.08 18.42
CA LEU A 159 -3.19 -1.62 18.50
C LEU A 159 -3.06 -1.03 17.09
N ASN A 160 -3.92 -0.07 16.75
CA ASN A 160 -3.85 0.73 15.52
C ASN A 160 -3.64 -0.07 14.21
N PRO A 161 -4.40 -1.15 13.93
CA PRO A 161 -4.26 -1.86 12.67
C PRO A 161 -4.56 -0.94 11.49
N ARG A 162 -3.85 -1.14 10.38
CA ARG A 162 -4.03 -0.40 9.14
C ARG A 162 -4.84 -1.23 8.17
N MET A 163 -5.95 -0.66 7.72
CA MET A 163 -6.82 -1.23 6.71
C MET A 163 -6.52 -0.58 5.36
N HIS A 164 -6.13 -1.38 4.38
CA HIS A 164 -5.86 -0.92 3.03
C HIS A 164 -7.07 -1.21 2.16
N ILE A 165 -7.50 -0.23 1.38
CA ILE A 165 -8.65 -0.34 0.48
C ILE A 165 -8.17 -0.07 -0.94
N ASP A 166 -8.44 -0.99 -1.85
CA ASP A 166 -8.23 -0.87 -3.29
C ASP A 166 -9.60 -0.66 -3.95
N GLU A 167 -9.71 0.27 -4.89
CA GLU A 167 -10.91 0.52 -5.68
C GLU A 167 -12.22 0.70 -4.88
N LEU A 168 -12.26 1.65 -3.93
CA LEU A 168 -13.53 2.05 -3.31
C LEU A 168 -14.38 2.86 -4.30
N GLY A 169 -15.28 2.17 -4.99
CA GLY A 169 -16.13 2.70 -6.04
C GLY A 169 -15.54 2.57 -7.44
N GLY A 170 -16.34 2.95 -8.43
CA GLY A 170 -15.98 2.81 -9.83
C GLY A 170 -17.06 3.37 -10.75
N ASN A 171 -16.86 3.21 -12.07
CA ASN A 171 -17.85 3.58 -13.06
C ASN A 171 -18.29 2.44 -13.97
N THR A 172 -19.47 2.61 -14.55
CA THR A 172 -19.92 1.82 -15.68
C THR A 172 -20.32 2.71 -16.83
N VAL A 173 -20.22 2.19 -18.05
CA VAL A 173 -20.70 2.87 -19.25
C VAL A 173 -21.86 2.07 -19.84
N GLN A 174 -23.03 2.69 -19.94
CA GLN A 174 -24.22 2.11 -20.54
C GLN A 174 -24.85 3.12 -21.51
N LEU A 175 -24.99 2.73 -22.78
CA LEU A 175 -25.71 3.50 -23.81
C LEU A 175 -25.42 5.01 -23.78
N PHE A 176 -24.13 5.36 -23.85
CA PHE A 176 -23.60 6.74 -23.84
C PHE A 176 -23.68 7.50 -22.49
N THR A 177 -24.16 6.86 -21.44
CA THR A 177 -24.17 7.38 -20.07
C THR A 177 -23.11 6.67 -19.23
N THR A 178 -22.33 7.43 -18.48
CA THR A 178 -21.37 6.93 -17.49
C THR A 178 -21.91 7.21 -16.09
N ASN A 179 -22.11 6.16 -15.30
CA ASN A 179 -22.59 6.24 -13.93
C ASN A 179 -21.50 5.76 -12.98
N THR A 180 -21.46 6.35 -11.80
CA THR A 180 -20.52 5.98 -10.74
C THR A 180 -21.23 5.48 -9.51
N VAL A 181 -20.60 4.51 -8.86
CA VAL A 181 -21.06 3.92 -7.61
C VAL A 181 -19.90 3.86 -6.63
N SER A 182 -20.18 4.04 -5.35
CA SER A 182 -19.17 3.83 -4.30
C SER A 182 -19.84 3.43 -3.00
N ALA A 183 -19.25 2.48 -2.30
CA ALA A 183 -19.56 2.17 -0.94
C ALA A 183 -19.05 3.29 -0.01
N ARG A 184 -19.77 3.49 1.08
CA ARG A 184 -19.40 4.36 2.19
C ARG A 184 -19.43 3.50 3.44
N LEU A 185 -18.30 3.45 4.12
CA LEU A 185 -18.09 2.59 5.28
C LEU A 185 -18.12 3.47 6.53
N ARG A 186 -19.24 3.48 7.24
CA ARG A 186 -19.35 4.20 8.51
C ARG A 186 -18.96 3.31 9.66
N LEU A 187 -17.85 3.63 10.32
CA LEU A 187 -17.41 2.93 11.53
C LEU A 187 -18.46 3.08 12.64
N THR A 188 -18.85 1.97 13.25
CA THR A 188 -19.81 1.93 14.37
C THR A 188 -19.22 1.41 15.67
N THR A 189 -18.05 0.77 15.62
CA THR A 189 -17.34 0.35 16.83
C THR A 189 -16.86 1.55 17.64
N ALA A 190 -17.26 1.62 18.91
CA ALA A 190 -16.82 2.67 19.82
C ALA A 190 -15.34 2.50 20.22
N GLY A 191 -14.66 3.60 20.52
CA GLY A 191 -13.25 3.60 20.96
C GLY A 191 -12.24 3.44 19.83
N ILE A 192 -12.69 3.37 18.57
CA ILE A 192 -11.85 3.31 17.37
C ILE A 192 -12.09 4.58 16.54
N THR A 193 -11.02 5.20 16.06
CA THR A 193 -11.08 6.38 15.18
C THR A 193 -10.40 6.08 13.85
N PRO A 194 -11.11 6.11 12.71
CA PRO A 194 -10.51 5.88 11.41
C PRO A 194 -9.79 7.15 10.93
N VAL A 195 -8.56 7.00 10.45
CA VAL A 195 -7.74 8.10 9.92
C VAL A 195 -7.12 7.68 8.60
N VAL A 196 -7.38 8.43 7.52
CA VAL A 196 -6.62 8.25 6.27
C VAL A 196 -5.19 8.72 6.50
N ILE A 197 -4.23 7.83 6.32
CA ILE A 197 -2.79 8.13 6.48
C ILE A 197 -2.04 8.16 5.15
N SER A 198 -2.60 7.53 4.12
CA SER A 198 -2.10 7.59 2.75
C SER A 198 -3.25 7.29 1.78
N GLY A 199 -3.15 7.78 0.55
CA GLY A 199 -4.08 7.41 -0.51
C GLY A 199 -4.41 8.52 -1.48
N ARG A 200 -5.21 8.15 -2.48
CA ARG A 200 -5.81 9.05 -3.47
C ARG A 200 -7.31 8.83 -3.50
N ASN A 201 -8.03 9.93 -3.68
CA ASN A 201 -9.47 9.98 -3.72
C ASN A 201 -10.20 9.28 -2.55
N ILE A 202 -9.56 9.14 -1.38
CA ILE A 202 -10.14 8.53 -0.18
C ILE A 202 -10.08 9.52 0.98
N GLN A 203 -11.14 9.55 1.79
CA GLN A 203 -11.25 10.45 2.94
C GLN A 203 -12.07 9.81 4.07
N VAL A 204 -11.93 10.38 5.27
CA VAL A 204 -12.85 10.14 6.39
C VAL A 204 -13.70 11.40 6.59
N THR A 205 -15.01 11.29 6.43
CA THR A 205 -15.97 12.37 6.69
C THR A 205 -16.70 12.13 8.02
N SER A 206 -17.15 13.22 8.65
CA SER A 206 -17.87 13.18 9.93
C SER A 206 -17.13 12.38 11.03
N GLY A 207 -15.80 12.32 10.94
CA GLY A 207 -14.91 11.59 11.85
C GLY A 207 -15.02 10.05 11.83
N THR A 208 -15.91 9.46 11.03
CA THR A 208 -16.24 8.02 11.12
C THR A 208 -16.53 7.34 9.79
N THR A 209 -16.81 8.08 8.72
CA THR A 209 -17.25 7.53 7.44
C THR A 209 -16.12 7.56 6.42
N ILE A 210 -15.60 6.39 6.05
CA ILE A 210 -14.62 6.22 4.98
C ILE A 210 -15.36 6.23 3.66
N GLU A 211 -14.97 7.10 2.74
CA GLU A 211 -15.59 7.21 1.42
C GLU A 211 -14.67 7.86 0.38
N ALA A 212 -15.04 7.71 -0.89
CA ALA A 212 -14.37 8.42 -1.97
C ALA A 212 -14.56 9.95 -1.84
N THR A 213 -13.52 10.73 -2.14
CA THR A 213 -13.54 12.21 -2.08
C THR A 213 -14.37 12.81 -3.21
N ASN A 214 -14.00 12.46 -4.43
CA ASN A 214 -14.68 12.74 -5.66
C ASN A 214 -15.59 11.55 -6.01
N LYS A 215 -16.83 11.85 -6.37
CA LYS A 215 -17.87 10.86 -6.67
C LYS A 215 -17.96 10.51 -8.16
N THR A 216 -17.13 11.13 -9.00
CA THR A 216 -17.14 10.95 -10.47
C THR A 216 -15.94 10.13 -10.96
N MET A 217 -15.62 9.05 -10.27
CA MET A 217 -14.39 8.25 -10.43
C MET A 217 -14.39 7.26 -11.61
N ASP A 218 -13.20 6.81 -12.02
CA ASP A 218 -13.03 5.66 -12.92
C ASP A 218 -12.65 4.37 -12.15
N LEU A 219 -12.26 3.30 -12.86
CA LEU A 219 -12.03 1.94 -12.35
C LEU A 219 -10.55 1.59 -12.07
N SER A 220 -9.67 2.56 -11.83
CA SER A 220 -8.24 2.24 -11.64
C SER A 220 -7.53 3.26 -10.78
N CYS A 221 -6.82 2.78 -9.76
CA CYS A 221 -6.02 3.63 -8.90
C CYS A 221 -4.89 4.30 -9.69
N SER A 222 -4.10 3.58 -10.49
CA SER A 222 -2.86 4.10 -11.08
C SER A 222 -3.01 4.79 -12.43
N THR A 223 -4.04 4.46 -13.22
CA THR A 223 -4.13 4.91 -14.63
C THR A 223 -5.18 5.99 -14.87
N SER A 224 -6.04 6.28 -13.90
CA SER A 224 -7.07 7.31 -14.01
C SER A 224 -6.61 8.66 -13.44
N SER A 225 -7.01 9.75 -14.10
CA SER A 225 -6.92 11.11 -13.56
C SER A 225 -7.93 11.37 -12.43
N ASN A 226 -8.95 10.53 -12.29
CA ASN A 226 -9.93 10.58 -11.22
C ASN A 226 -10.14 9.16 -10.65
N PRO A 227 -9.15 8.63 -9.92
CA PRO A 227 -9.14 7.24 -9.48
C PRO A 227 -10.30 6.96 -8.52
N PRO A 228 -10.66 5.69 -8.31
CA PRO A 228 -11.53 5.29 -7.20
C PRO A 228 -10.83 5.55 -5.85
N GLY A 229 -11.51 5.36 -4.73
CA GLY A 229 -10.89 5.56 -3.42
C GLY A 229 -9.85 4.47 -3.15
N CYS A 230 -8.56 4.83 -3.12
CA CYS A 230 -7.47 3.89 -2.89
C CYS A 230 -6.56 4.42 -1.78
N GLY A 231 -6.29 3.63 -0.76
CA GLY A 231 -5.33 4.04 0.26
C GLY A 231 -5.38 3.26 1.57
N THR A 232 -4.69 3.80 2.57
CA THR A 232 -4.62 3.23 3.91
C THR A 232 -5.41 4.06 4.92
N VAL A 233 -6.26 3.37 5.67
CA VAL A 233 -6.96 3.90 6.84
C VAL A 233 -6.41 3.22 8.10
N GLU A 234 -5.79 4.00 8.97
CA GLU A 234 -5.40 3.58 10.31
C GLU A 234 -6.62 3.57 11.22
N LEU A 235 -6.86 2.44 11.90
CA LEU A 235 -7.97 2.27 12.84
C LEU A 235 -7.44 2.53 14.26
N ARG A 236 -7.29 3.81 14.62
CA ARG A 236 -6.68 4.21 15.89
C ARG A 236 -7.46 3.73 17.08
N GLY A 237 -6.80 3.01 17.98
CA GLY A 237 -7.38 2.38 19.16
C GLY A 237 -6.91 0.95 19.31
N LEU A 238 -7.36 0.30 20.39
CA LEU A 238 -7.16 -1.13 20.60
C LEU A 238 -8.31 -1.90 19.95
N VAL A 239 -7.99 -2.72 18.96
CA VAL A 239 -8.96 -3.34 18.06
C VAL A 239 -9.02 -4.84 18.28
N THR A 240 -10.16 -5.32 18.77
CA THR A 240 -10.54 -6.74 18.74
C THR A 240 -11.54 -7.03 17.63
N SER A 241 -12.38 -6.05 17.30
CA SER A 241 -13.34 -6.14 16.21
C SER A 241 -13.68 -4.75 15.69
N VAL A 242 -13.86 -4.60 14.38
CA VAL A 242 -14.33 -3.36 13.75
C VAL A 242 -15.56 -3.64 12.92
N THR A 243 -16.62 -2.85 13.12
CA THR A 243 -17.86 -2.97 12.37
C THR A 243 -18.10 -1.69 11.58
N PHE A 244 -18.44 -1.87 10.31
CA PHE A 244 -18.85 -0.81 9.41
C PHE A 244 -20.29 -1.00 8.98
N ASP A 245 -21.09 0.05 9.12
CA ASP A 245 -22.35 0.17 8.39
C ASP A 245 -22.02 0.57 6.95
N ILE A 246 -22.53 -0.19 5.99
CA ILE A 246 -22.29 0.03 4.57
C ILE A 246 -23.51 0.70 3.96
N THR A 247 -23.28 1.84 3.33
CA THR A 247 -24.23 2.48 2.43
C THR A 247 -23.60 2.66 1.06
N MET A 248 -24.41 2.91 0.03
CA MET A 248 -23.89 3.24 -1.30
C MET A 248 -24.15 4.70 -1.64
N PHE A 249 -23.32 5.24 -2.53
CA PHE A 249 -23.49 6.52 -3.18
C PHE A 249 -23.49 6.35 -4.69
N ALA A 250 -24.35 7.12 -5.33
CA ALA A 250 -24.69 7.07 -6.74
C ALA A 250 -24.47 8.44 -7.40
N ALA A 251 -23.77 8.50 -8.53
CA ALA A 251 -23.70 9.74 -9.32
C ALA A 251 -23.69 9.50 -10.83
N LEU A 252 -24.07 10.54 -11.55
CA LEU A 252 -23.89 10.66 -12.99
C LEU A 252 -22.51 11.28 -13.26
N GLN A 253 -21.64 10.56 -13.96
CA GLN A 253 -20.34 11.09 -14.38
C GLN A 253 -20.44 11.76 -15.76
N ARG A 254 -21.19 11.18 -16.70
CA ARG A 254 -21.36 11.71 -18.07
C ARG A 254 -22.67 11.25 -18.71
N GLY A 255 -23.27 12.09 -19.56
CA GLY A 255 -24.45 11.73 -20.36
C GLY A 255 -25.75 12.29 -19.79
N ALA A 256 -26.88 11.82 -20.31
CA ALA A 256 -28.20 12.18 -19.79
C ALA A 256 -28.50 11.32 -18.54
N SER A 257 -29.08 11.95 -17.52
CA SER A 257 -29.53 11.28 -16.30
C SER A 257 -30.56 10.19 -16.66
N ASN A 258 -30.18 8.94 -16.44
CA ASN A 258 -31.07 7.78 -16.58
C ASN A 258 -31.05 7.01 -15.25
N PRO A 259 -32.13 7.09 -14.44
CA PRO A 259 -32.19 6.41 -13.14
C PRO A 259 -32.29 4.88 -13.28
N THR A 260 -32.63 4.37 -14.45
CA THR A 260 -32.63 2.93 -14.78
C THR A 260 -31.25 2.52 -15.26
N VAL A 261 -30.36 2.31 -14.31
CA VAL A 261 -29.03 1.72 -14.56
C VAL A 261 -29.09 0.21 -14.42
N ALA A 262 -28.33 -0.51 -15.25
CA ALA A 262 -28.02 -1.92 -15.06
C ALA A 262 -27.53 -2.19 -13.62
N PRO A 263 -27.60 -3.43 -13.08
CA PRO A 263 -27.09 -3.72 -11.74
C PRO A 263 -25.64 -3.28 -11.65
N LEU A 264 -25.40 -2.23 -10.87
CA LEU A 264 -24.06 -1.77 -10.53
C LEU A 264 -23.65 -2.50 -9.25
N PHE A 265 -22.38 -2.70 -9.06
CA PHE A 265 -21.86 -3.22 -7.81
C PHE A 265 -20.57 -2.49 -7.52
N ASP A 266 -20.23 -2.41 -6.25
CA ASP A 266 -18.93 -1.95 -5.81
C ASP A 266 -18.19 -3.13 -5.19
N GLY A 267 -17.10 -3.53 -5.82
CA GLY A 267 -16.20 -4.58 -5.36
C GLY A 267 -14.86 -3.94 -5.01
N PHE A 268 -14.55 -3.87 -3.71
CA PHE A 268 -13.40 -3.09 -3.21
C PHE A 268 -12.51 -3.96 -2.33
N PRO A 269 -11.40 -4.51 -2.83
CA PRO A 269 -10.52 -5.34 -2.03
C PRO A 269 -10.01 -4.62 -0.78
N ILE A 270 -9.96 -5.35 0.32
CA ILE A 270 -9.41 -4.90 1.60
C ILE A 270 -8.30 -5.84 2.03
N THR A 271 -7.19 -5.32 2.51
CA THR A 271 -6.27 -6.12 3.32
C THR A 271 -5.88 -5.36 4.58
N PHE A 272 -5.19 -6.03 5.48
CA PHE A 272 -4.75 -5.46 6.74
C PHE A 272 -3.25 -5.60 6.89
N THR A 273 -2.64 -4.55 7.43
CA THR A 273 -1.33 -4.66 8.03
C THR A 273 -1.43 -4.27 9.50
N VAL A 274 -0.64 -4.92 10.34
CA VAL A 274 -0.69 -4.71 11.80
C VAL A 274 0.67 -4.29 12.32
N PRO A 275 0.76 -3.29 13.21
CA PRO A 275 2.04 -2.87 13.74
C PRO A 275 2.72 -4.01 14.51
N GLN A 276 4.02 -4.16 14.31
CA GLN A 276 4.86 -5.04 15.10
C GLN A 276 5.93 -4.23 15.84
N ASP A 277 6.41 -4.84 16.90
CA ASP A 277 7.59 -4.47 17.66
C ASP A 277 8.60 -5.62 17.55
N TYR A 278 9.86 -5.30 17.29
CA TYR A 278 10.92 -6.27 17.13
C TYR A 278 11.70 -6.47 18.42
N GLY A 279 12.11 -7.71 18.66
CA GLY A 279 13.14 -7.97 19.66
C GLY A 279 14.46 -7.27 19.30
N ASP A 280 15.12 -6.76 20.32
CA ASP A 280 16.46 -6.14 20.25
C ASP A 280 17.60 -7.16 20.33
N ALA A 281 17.28 -8.45 20.22
CA ALA A 281 18.30 -9.48 20.32
C ALA A 281 19.32 -9.30 19.16
N PRO A 282 20.64 -9.35 19.44
CA PRO A 282 21.64 -9.24 18.39
C PRO A 282 21.42 -10.31 17.32
N SER A 283 21.75 -9.98 16.06
CA SER A 283 21.60 -10.90 14.92
C SER A 283 22.34 -12.25 15.07
N SER A 284 23.30 -12.36 15.99
CA SER A 284 23.93 -13.64 16.36
C SER A 284 22.99 -14.60 17.09
N TYR A 285 21.97 -14.07 17.77
CA TYR A 285 20.90 -14.81 18.45
C TYR A 285 19.68 -14.96 17.54
N ASP A 286 19.32 -13.91 16.82
CA ASP A 286 18.22 -13.87 15.86
C ASP A 286 18.77 -13.89 14.43
N GLN A 287 19.15 -15.08 13.93
CA GLN A 287 19.90 -15.33 12.69
C GLN A 287 19.19 -14.91 11.38
N GLY A 288 18.78 -13.65 11.25
CA GLY A 288 18.04 -13.10 10.12
C GLY A 288 16.51 -13.08 10.31
N ASP A 289 16.01 -13.63 11.40
CA ASP A 289 14.60 -13.61 11.79
C ASP A 289 14.49 -13.06 13.21
N ALA A 290 14.39 -11.74 13.32
CA ALA A 290 14.19 -11.12 14.62
C ALA A 290 12.86 -11.57 15.25
N ALA A 291 12.87 -11.74 16.57
CA ALA A 291 11.64 -11.91 17.33
C ALA A 291 10.69 -10.74 17.04
N ARG A 292 9.39 -11.01 16.95
CA ARG A 292 8.36 -10.00 16.64
C ARG A 292 7.15 -10.22 17.52
N ALA A 293 6.55 -9.13 17.97
CA ALA A 293 5.26 -9.15 18.62
C ALA A 293 4.31 -8.19 17.89
N VAL A 294 3.09 -8.65 17.61
CA VAL A 294 2.01 -7.73 17.20
C VAL A 294 1.70 -6.84 18.39
N LEU A 295 1.68 -5.52 18.16
CA LEU A 295 1.32 -4.58 19.21
C LEU A 295 -0.12 -4.81 19.67
N SER A 296 -0.27 -4.98 20.97
CA SER A 296 -1.54 -5.28 21.63
C SER A 296 -1.71 -4.45 22.90
N ASP A 297 -2.61 -4.84 23.80
CA ASP A 297 -2.72 -4.28 25.13
C ASP A 297 -1.63 -4.75 26.10
N VAL A 298 -0.93 -5.84 25.75
CA VAL A 298 0.20 -6.36 26.53
C VAL A 298 1.48 -5.70 26.05
N LYS A 299 2.09 -4.90 26.93
CA LYS A 299 3.34 -4.17 26.68
C LYS A 299 4.28 -4.24 27.88
N LEU A 300 5.58 -4.21 27.62
CA LEU A 300 6.63 -4.21 28.64
C LEU A 300 7.10 -2.79 28.99
N GLY A 301 6.16 -1.90 29.29
CA GLY A 301 6.45 -0.50 29.58
C GLY A 301 5.22 0.39 29.48
N PRO A 302 5.30 1.66 29.91
CA PRO A 302 4.20 2.61 29.76
C PRO A 302 3.95 3.01 28.30
N THR A 303 4.95 2.85 27.44
CA THR A 303 4.92 3.17 26.01
C THR A 303 5.69 2.08 25.30
N VAL A 304 5.12 1.51 24.24
CA VAL A 304 5.79 0.63 23.28
C VAL A 304 5.37 1.19 21.93
N THR A 305 6.34 1.50 21.07
CA THR A 305 6.05 2.02 19.74
C THR A 305 6.30 0.94 18.69
N GLU A 306 5.69 1.12 17.51
CA GLU A 306 5.96 0.22 16.41
C GLU A 306 7.37 0.48 15.91
N ASP A 307 8.12 -0.61 15.72
CA ASP A 307 9.44 -0.52 15.15
C ASP A 307 9.29 -0.24 13.66
N ASN A 308 9.25 1.06 13.38
CA ASN A 308 9.38 1.71 12.10
C ASN A 308 8.22 1.41 11.12
N ALA A 309 7.54 2.51 10.81
CA ALA A 309 6.12 2.54 10.54
C ALA A 309 5.71 2.37 9.05
N ASN A 310 6.64 2.03 8.16
CA ASN A 310 6.52 2.19 6.70
C ASN A 310 6.91 0.96 5.85
N VAL A 311 7.46 -0.12 6.41
CA VAL A 311 7.72 -1.39 5.70
C VAL A 311 6.82 -2.46 6.27
N ALA A 312 6.34 -3.32 5.37
CA ALA A 312 5.52 -4.45 5.70
C ALA A 312 6.30 -5.76 5.46
N ASP A 313 6.15 -6.72 6.37
CA ASP A 313 6.90 -7.98 6.47
C ASP A 313 8.43 -7.79 6.40
N GLY A 314 8.97 -6.79 7.10
CA GLY A 314 10.43 -6.74 7.32
C GLY A 314 10.89 -8.07 7.94
N THR A 315 12.13 -8.51 7.72
CA THR A 315 12.66 -9.75 8.33
C THR A 315 13.78 -9.48 9.34
N THR A 316 14.38 -8.29 9.31
CA THR A 316 15.51 -7.90 10.16
C THR A 316 15.09 -6.82 11.15
N SER A 317 15.40 -6.99 12.44
CA SER A 317 15.19 -5.94 13.44
C SER A 317 16.10 -4.74 13.15
N PRO A 318 15.58 -3.49 13.19
CA PRO A 318 16.40 -2.28 13.17
C PRO A 318 17.37 -2.18 14.33
N ASN A 319 17.00 -2.80 15.46
CA ASN A 319 17.64 -2.63 16.75
C ASN A 319 18.67 -3.73 17.04
N ALA A 320 18.74 -4.77 16.20
CA ALA A 320 19.67 -5.89 16.33
C ALA A 320 21.14 -5.57 15.94
N SER A 321 21.72 -4.48 16.47
CA SER A 321 23.14 -4.16 16.27
C SER A 321 23.83 -3.62 17.53
N ALA A 322 25.14 -3.87 17.65
CA ALA A 322 25.95 -3.37 18.76
C ALA A 322 26.05 -1.83 18.83
N THR A 323 25.59 -1.13 17.79
CA THR A 323 25.54 0.34 17.68
C THR A 323 24.12 0.86 17.54
N ALA A 324 23.08 0.02 17.71
CA ALA A 324 21.70 0.45 17.60
C ALA A 324 21.40 1.45 18.73
N SER A 325 21.22 2.71 18.35
CA SER A 325 20.88 3.81 19.27
C SER A 325 19.38 4.13 19.26
N LEU A 326 18.57 3.27 18.64
CA LEU A 326 17.16 3.54 18.32
C LEU A 326 16.16 2.90 19.29
N ASP A 327 16.59 1.96 20.15
CA ASP A 327 15.81 1.55 21.32
C ASP A 327 15.80 2.72 22.32
N GLY A 328 14.73 3.51 22.25
CA GLY A 328 14.50 4.66 23.10
C GLY A 328 14.08 4.28 24.53
N GLY A 329 14.25 3.02 24.94
CA GLY A 329 13.83 2.51 26.23
C GLY A 329 12.32 2.35 26.37
N ASP A 330 11.58 2.27 25.25
CA ASP A 330 10.16 1.95 25.23
C ASP A 330 9.88 0.45 25.37
N ASP A 331 10.80 -0.41 24.91
CA ASP A 331 10.59 -1.87 24.93
C ASP A 331 11.34 -2.57 26.09
N GLY A 332 12.16 -1.80 26.80
CA GLY A 332 12.94 -2.24 27.95
C GLY A 332 12.24 -2.00 29.30
N VAL A 333 12.04 -3.06 30.09
CA VAL A 333 11.81 -2.90 31.52
C VAL A 333 13.11 -2.48 32.20
N THR A 334 13.21 -1.20 32.60
CA THR A 334 14.31 -0.76 33.47
C THR A 334 14.06 -1.26 34.89
N LEU A 335 14.55 -2.46 35.20
CA LEU A 335 14.52 -2.98 36.56
C LEU A 335 15.62 -2.29 37.38
N PRO A 336 15.32 -1.73 38.57
CA PRO A 336 16.36 -1.25 39.46
C PRO A 336 17.34 -2.38 39.79
N PRO A 337 18.63 -2.08 40.04
CA PRO A 337 19.62 -3.10 40.36
C PRO A 337 19.12 -4.02 41.46
N ILE A 338 19.08 -5.33 41.20
CA ILE A 338 18.74 -6.32 42.22
C ILE A 338 19.84 -6.25 43.28
N THR A 339 19.55 -5.58 44.38
CA THR A 339 20.39 -5.71 45.58
C THR A 339 20.22 -7.13 46.09
N ARG A 340 21.30 -7.74 46.59
CA ARG A 340 21.37 -9.15 47.02
C ARG A 340 20.30 -9.60 48.04
N ALA A 341 19.45 -8.70 48.52
CA ALA A 341 18.40 -8.93 49.51
C ALA A 341 16.96 -8.83 48.94
N THR A 342 16.75 -8.45 47.68
CA THR A 342 15.40 -8.28 47.12
C THR A 342 14.85 -9.64 46.68
N THR A 343 13.89 -10.20 47.44
CA THR A 343 13.25 -11.50 47.12
C THR A 343 11.91 -11.38 46.40
N THR A 344 11.42 -10.17 46.15
CA THR A 344 10.11 -9.90 45.50
C THR A 344 10.11 -8.56 44.78
N TYR A 345 9.48 -8.51 43.60
CA TYR A 345 9.12 -7.29 42.88
C TYR A 345 7.71 -6.84 43.30
N ALA A 346 7.49 -5.52 43.35
CA ALA A 346 6.17 -4.88 43.49
C ALA A 346 5.86 -4.11 42.20
#